data_AF-A0A2C8ZVT4-F1
#
_entry.id   AF-A0A2C8ZVT4-F1
#
_cell.length_a   1.000
_cell.length_b   1.000
_cell.length_c   1.000
_cell.angle_alpha   90.00
_cell.angle_beta   90.00
_cell.angle_gamma   90.00
#
_symmetry.space_group_name_H-M   'P 1'
#
loop_
_entity.id
_entity.type
_entity.pdbx_description
1 polymer ?
#
loop_
_entity_poly.entity_id
_entity_poly.type
_entity_poly.pdbx_seq_one_letter_code
_entity_poly.pdbx_strand_id
1 'polypeptide(L)'
;MIFALYLSMLAATSVSASVSLAASTGGTVSRLSGVDRFATSAAISAASFSPGVPIVYIANGYNFPDALSAAPAAGKDGAPVLLSPPEGIPSVIQAELTRLKPGRIVVLGGTNAMSDNVLRALAASTGGTVSRLSGVDRFATSAAISAASFSPGVPIVYIANGYNFPDALSAAPAAGKDGAPVLLSPPEGIPSVIQAELTRLKPGRIVVLGGTNAMSDNVAQNLAGFVEENPSSALTATPAPLVSGEPKVGSVLTAVPGSWQPSPVTLSYRWAVGGAVQVGETSATYKPAAADIGKTVTVTVTGAKSGYGSVSKTSAATTPVLKKPLSVVRITSDILRSTVWTPDNIYVIDSVVRISSGATLSISPGVSVKGQITVSSGGVLNAIGTAQQPVIFTDTRDDSVGGDTNGDGNTTTPNQMDGSPNFIVS
;
A
#
# COMPACT_ATOMS: atom_id res chain seq x y z
N MET A 1 64.58 -51.56 33.97
CA MET A 1 63.93 -50.33 34.48
C MET A 1 63.74 -49.37 33.33
N ILE A 2 62.49 -48.93 33.16
CA ILE A 2 62.00 -47.77 32.41
C ILE A 2 61.89 -47.91 30.88
N PHE A 3 60.61 -48.00 30.50
CA PHE A 3 59.99 -48.00 29.18
C PHE A 3 60.34 -46.75 28.37
N ALA A 4 60.61 -46.96 27.08
CA ALA A 4 60.48 -45.94 26.05
C ALA A 4 58.99 -45.68 25.77
N LEU A 5 58.55 -44.42 25.82
CA LEU A 5 57.24 -44.02 25.32
C LEU A 5 57.45 -43.17 24.06
N TYR A 6 57.19 -43.77 22.90
CA TYR A 6 57.06 -43.07 21.64
C TYR A 6 55.84 -42.14 21.71
N LEU A 7 56.05 -40.85 21.49
CA LEU A 7 54.99 -39.86 21.29
C LEU A 7 54.43 -40.05 19.86
N SER A 8 53.35 -40.81 19.71
CA SER A 8 52.59 -40.85 18.46
C SER A 8 51.78 -39.56 18.33
N MET A 9 52.27 -38.62 17.52
CA MET A 9 51.52 -37.47 17.07
C MET A 9 50.40 -37.97 16.13
N LEU A 10 49.20 -38.19 16.66
CA LEU A 10 48.02 -38.41 15.83
C LEU A 10 47.73 -37.08 15.12
N ALA A 11 48.03 -37.03 13.82
CA ALA A 11 47.47 -36.03 12.94
C ALA A 11 45.93 -36.17 12.98
N ALA A 12 45.25 -35.23 13.64
CA ALA A 12 43.80 -35.17 13.61
C ALA A 12 43.37 -34.98 12.15
N THR A 13 42.74 -36.02 11.62
CA THR A 13 42.30 -36.15 10.23
C THR A 13 41.31 -35.04 9.86
N SER A 14 41.79 -34.02 9.14
CA SER A 14 40.96 -32.97 8.51
C SER A 14 40.28 -33.43 7.21
N VAL A 15 40.55 -34.67 6.78
CA VAL A 15 40.09 -35.26 5.52
C VAL A 15 38.59 -35.56 5.53
N SER A 16 38.04 -36.02 6.66
CA SER A 16 36.64 -36.49 6.72
C SER A 16 35.61 -35.35 6.62
N ALA A 17 35.94 -34.16 7.13
CA ALA A 17 35.05 -32.99 7.07
C ALA A 17 35.04 -32.32 5.68
N SER A 18 36.14 -32.40 4.93
CA SER A 18 36.21 -31.81 3.58
C SER A 18 35.44 -32.66 2.55
N VAL A 19 35.39 -33.99 2.73
CA VAL A 19 34.65 -34.91 1.85
C VAL A 19 33.13 -34.79 1.97
N SER A 20 32.58 -34.53 3.18
CA SER A 20 31.13 -34.44 3.37
C SER A 20 30.52 -33.12 2.84
N LEU A 21 31.27 -32.03 2.87
CA LEU A 21 30.81 -30.72 2.36
C LEU A 21 30.88 -30.61 0.84
N ALA A 22 31.80 -31.32 0.17
CA ALA A 22 31.89 -31.35 -1.30
C ALA A 22 30.62 -31.87 -1.99
N ALA A 23 29.83 -32.70 -1.31
CA ALA A 23 28.54 -33.17 -1.81
C ALA A 23 27.43 -32.10 -1.78
N SER A 24 27.66 -30.96 -1.10
CA SER A 24 26.66 -29.90 -0.87
C SER A 24 26.93 -28.60 -1.63
N THR A 25 28.09 -28.46 -2.28
CA THR A 25 28.46 -27.26 -3.04
C THR A 25 29.49 -27.57 -4.12
N GLY A 26 29.41 -26.88 -5.26
CA GLY A 26 30.45 -26.89 -6.30
C GLY A 26 31.64 -25.97 -6.01
N GLY A 27 31.65 -25.31 -4.85
CA GLY A 27 32.72 -24.40 -4.41
C GLY A 27 33.82 -25.07 -3.59
N THR A 28 34.82 -24.30 -3.20
CA THR A 28 35.92 -24.74 -2.32
C THR A 28 35.58 -24.51 -0.85
N VAL A 29 35.93 -25.46 0.02
CA VAL A 29 35.85 -25.29 1.48
C VAL A 29 37.17 -24.73 1.98
N SER A 30 37.15 -23.51 2.54
CA SER A 30 38.30 -22.86 3.16
C SER A 30 38.05 -22.56 4.64
N ARG A 31 39.06 -22.78 5.47
CA ARG A 31 39.04 -22.41 6.89
C ARG A 31 39.85 -21.13 7.10
N LEU A 32 39.21 -20.11 7.69
CA LEU A 32 39.87 -18.93 8.23
C LEU A 32 39.89 -19.06 9.76
N SER A 33 41.07 -19.21 10.35
CA SER A 33 41.23 -19.44 11.79
C SER A 33 42.61 -19.03 12.27
N GLY A 34 42.72 -18.72 13.56
CA GLY A 34 43.99 -18.54 14.27
C GLY A 34 44.03 -19.35 15.57
N VAL A 35 45.15 -19.26 16.28
CA VAL A 35 45.37 -19.95 17.58
C VAL A 35 44.40 -19.51 18.66
N ASP A 36 43.84 -18.31 18.52
CA ASP A 36 42.80 -17.77 19.38
C ASP A 36 41.85 -16.86 18.57
N ARG A 37 40.92 -16.21 19.27
CA ARG A 37 39.93 -15.29 18.69
C ARG A 37 40.56 -14.04 18.07
N PHE A 38 41.69 -13.57 18.58
CA PHE A 38 42.38 -12.39 18.07
C PHE A 38 43.05 -12.70 16.74
N ALA A 39 43.82 -13.80 16.70
CA ALA A 39 44.43 -14.31 15.49
C ALA A 39 43.37 -14.73 14.45
N THR A 40 42.23 -15.26 14.87
CA THR A 40 41.11 -15.55 13.97
C THR A 40 40.52 -14.26 13.37
N SER A 41 40.29 -13.22 14.16
CA SER A 41 39.80 -11.92 13.63
C SER A 41 40.79 -11.29 12.65
N ALA A 42 42.10 -11.38 12.93
CA ALA A 42 43.13 -10.92 12.01
C ALA A 42 43.17 -11.74 10.71
N ALA A 43 43.03 -13.07 10.79
CA ALA A 43 43.01 -13.94 9.61
C ALA A 43 41.79 -13.68 8.71
N ILE A 44 40.61 -13.47 9.31
CA ILE A 44 39.40 -13.09 8.58
C ILE A 44 39.60 -11.75 7.89
N SER A 45 40.19 -10.77 8.60
CA SER A 45 40.49 -9.47 8.04
C SER A 45 41.48 -9.54 6.86
N ALA A 46 42.57 -10.29 7.02
CA ALA A 46 43.59 -10.50 5.99
C ALA A 46 43.02 -11.13 4.72
N ALA A 47 42.06 -12.06 4.85
CA ALA A 47 41.40 -12.70 3.72
C ALA A 47 40.34 -11.82 3.05
N SER A 48 39.75 -10.87 3.77
CA SER A 48 38.56 -10.13 3.31
C SER A 48 38.87 -8.69 2.87
N PHE A 49 39.96 -8.09 3.35
CA PHE A 49 40.24 -6.66 3.15
C PHE A 49 41.66 -6.40 2.64
N SER A 50 41.73 -5.56 1.61
CA SER A 50 42.99 -5.02 1.09
C SER A 50 43.52 -3.87 1.96
N PRO A 51 44.83 -3.58 1.94
CA PRO A 51 45.40 -2.39 2.59
C PRO A 51 44.72 -1.07 2.15
N GLY A 52 44.72 -0.08 3.04
CA GLY A 52 44.14 1.25 2.82
C GLY A 52 42.64 1.35 3.17
N VAL A 53 42.16 0.56 4.15
CA VAL A 53 40.74 0.60 4.53
C VAL A 53 40.36 1.96 5.15
N PRO A 54 39.19 2.54 4.82
CA PRO A 54 38.80 3.84 5.39
C PRO A 54 38.61 3.81 6.91
N ILE A 55 38.14 2.69 7.45
CA ILE A 55 37.83 2.51 8.88
C ILE A 55 38.12 1.08 9.33
N VAL A 56 38.57 0.94 10.57
CA VAL A 56 38.64 -0.34 11.31
C VAL A 56 37.85 -0.21 12.61
N TYR A 57 37.07 -1.22 12.94
CA TYR A 57 36.39 -1.32 14.24
C TYR A 57 37.17 -2.23 15.18
N ILE A 58 37.37 -1.81 16.43
CA ILE A 58 38.00 -2.60 17.49
C ILE A 58 36.96 -2.92 18.56
N ALA A 59 36.76 -4.21 18.83
CA ALA A 59 35.86 -4.68 19.87
C ALA A 59 36.59 -5.51 20.93
N ASN A 60 35.99 -5.58 22.13
CA ASN A 60 36.46 -6.47 23.18
C ASN A 60 36.28 -7.94 22.77
N GLY A 61 37.37 -8.69 22.79
CA GLY A 61 37.36 -10.11 22.42
C GLY A 61 36.83 -11.06 23.49
N TYR A 62 36.54 -10.63 24.72
CA TYR A 62 36.03 -11.49 25.80
C TYR A 62 34.56 -11.23 26.13
N ASN A 63 34.08 -10.00 25.92
CA ASN A 63 32.71 -9.59 26.22
C ASN A 63 32.12 -8.85 25.01
N PHE A 64 31.17 -9.48 24.31
CA PHE A 64 30.80 -9.11 22.93
C PHE A 64 29.51 -8.30 22.71
N PRO A 65 28.75 -7.80 23.71
CA PRO A 65 27.48 -7.13 23.40
C PRO A 65 27.67 -5.88 22.53
N ASP A 66 28.79 -5.17 22.72
CA ASP A 66 29.12 -3.98 21.92
C ASP A 66 29.58 -4.34 20.50
N ALA A 67 30.21 -5.51 20.32
CA ALA A 67 30.61 -6.03 19.01
C ALA A 67 29.41 -6.40 18.14
N LEU A 68 28.34 -6.93 18.74
CA LEU A 68 27.12 -7.34 18.03
C LEU A 68 26.42 -6.14 17.37
N SER A 69 26.34 -5.02 18.09
CA SER A 69 25.72 -3.79 17.57
C SER A 69 26.58 -3.11 16.50
N ALA A 70 27.88 -3.37 16.52
CA ALA A 70 28.83 -2.80 15.56
C ALA A 70 29.00 -3.61 14.28
N ALA A 71 28.72 -4.91 14.28
CA ALA A 71 28.85 -5.75 13.09
C ALA A 71 28.03 -5.23 11.89
N PRO A 72 26.78 -4.75 12.05
CA PRO A 72 26.05 -4.11 10.95
C PRO A 72 26.66 -2.80 10.47
N ALA A 73 27.22 -2.00 11.38
CA ALA A 73 27.93 -0.76 11.03
C ALA A 73 29.19 -1.06 10.21
N ALA A 74 29.98 -2.05 10.65
CA ALA A 74 31.15 -2.53 9.92
C ALA A 74 30.79 -3.15 8.56
N GLY A 75 29.69 -3.91 8.49
CA GLY A 75 29.17 -4.47 7.25
C GLY A 75 28.75 -3.41 6.25
N LYS A 76 28.06 -2.36 6.71
CA LYS A 76 27.68 -1.19 5.90
C LYS A 76 28.90 -0.42 5.40
N ASP A 77 29.90 -0.21 6.25
CA ASP A 77 31.10 0.54 5.92
C ASP A 77 32.12 -0.29 5.09
N GLY A 78 31.87 -1.59 4.89
CA GLY A 78 32.82 -2.49 4.24
C GLY A 78 34.14 -2.58 5.02
N ALA A 79 34.04 -2.68 6.34
CA ALA A 79 35.16 -2.53 7.26
C ALA A 79 35.43 -3.79 8.09
N PRO A 80 36.71 -4.09 8.43
CA PRO A 80 37.04 -5.17 9.34
C PRO A 80 36.66 -4.83 10.79
N VAL A 81 36.23 -5.86 11.52
CA VAL A 81 36.12 -5.85 12.98
C VAL A 81 37.26 -6.70 13.55
N LEU A 82 38.19 -6.06 14.26
CA LEU A 82 39.28 -6.75 14.95
C LEU A 82 38.97 -6.85 16.44
N LEU A 83 39.38 -7.97 17.05
CA LEU A 83 39.17 -8.21 18.47
C LEU A 83 40.42 -7.86 19.26
N SER A 84 40.25 -7.36 20.48
CA SER A 84 41.37 -7.07 21.39
C SER A 84 41.01 -7.32 22.86
N PRO A 85 41.98 -7.64 23.73
CA PRO A 85 41.81 -7.58 25.18
C PRO A 85 41.48 -6.15 25.67
N PRO A 86 40.87 -6.01 26.87
CA PRO A 86 40.50 -4.72 27.43
C PRO A 86 41.68 -3.76 27.69
N GLU A 87 42.87 -4.28 27.97
CA GLU A 87 44.01 -3.48 28.46
C GLU A 87 45.21 -3.41 27.51
N GLY A 88 45.08 -3.90 26.27
CA GLY A 88 46.17 -3.83 25.31
C GLY A 88 45.81 -4.35 23.94
N ILE A 89 46.71 -4.13 22.97
CA ILE A 89 46.60 -4.61 21.59
C ILE A 89 47.59 -5.78 21.40
N PRO A 90 47.12 -7.00 21.08
CA PRO A 90 47.99 -8.13 20.80
C PRO A 90 48.86 -7.85 19.57
N SER A 91 50.08 -8.38 19.53
CA SER A 91 51.00 -8.20 18.40
C SER A 91 50.39 -8.64 17.06
N VAL A 92 49.54 -9.68 17.05
CA VAL A 92 48.83 -10.13 15.84
C VAL A 92 47.84 -9.07 15.31
N ILE A 93 47.19 -8.33 16.21
CA ILE A 93 46.28 -7.24 15.83
C ILE A 93 47.08 -6.02 15.40
N GLN A 94 48.19 -5.72 16.07
CA GLN A 94 49.09 -4.64 15.67
C GLN A 94 49.68 -4.86 14.27
N ALA A 95 50.08 -6.09 13.95
CA ALA A 95 50.56 -6.47 12.63
C ALA A 95 49.47 -6.30 11.57
N GLU A 96 48.24 -6.73 11.87
CA GLU A 96 47.11 -6.59 10.95
C GLU A 96 46.72 -5.12 10.73
N LEU A 97 46.72 -4.29 11.77
CA LEU A 97 46.50 -2.84 11.62
C LEU A 97 47.59 -2.17 10.76
N THR A 98 48.85 -2.61 10.93
CA THR A 98 49.98 -2.13 10.11
C THR A 98 49.80 -2.50 8.63
N ARG A 99 49.27 -3.71 8.35
CA ARG A 99 48.94 -4.15 6.99
C ARG A 99 47.75 -3.36 6.42
N LEU A 100 46.69 -3.19 7.21
CA LEU A 100 45.45 -2.53 6.80
C LEU A 100 45.59 -1.03 6.56
N LYS A 101 46.52 -0.34 7.24
CA LYS A 101 46.74 1.12 7.14
C LYS A 101 45.42 1.92 7.21
N PRO A 102 44.65 1.79 8.31
CA PRO A 102 43.32 2.39 8.40
C PRO A 102 43.35 3.92 8.33
N GLY A 103 42.36 4.50 7.65
CA GLY A 103 42.12 5.96 7.65
C GLY A 103 41.64 6.50 9.00
N ARG A 104 40.87 5.70 9.75
CA ARG A 104 40.50 5.95 11.15
C ARG A 104 40.19 4.64 11.89
N ILE A 105 40.20 4.68 13.21
CA ILE A 105 39.92 3.51 14.06
C ILE A 105 38.81 3.86 15.04
N VAL A 106 37.81 2.99 15.17
CA VAL A 106 36.69 3.16 16.11
C VAL A 106 36.71 2.04 17.14
N VAL A 107 36.90 2.40 18.40
CA VAL A 107 36.86 1.49 19.55
C VAL A 107 35.43 1.41 20.09
N LEU A 108 34.95 0.20 20.27
CA LEU A 108 33.58 -0.09 20.69
C LEU A 108 33.54 -0.45 22.18
N GLY A 109 32.60 0.15 22.90
CA GLY A 109 32.39 -0.09 24.31
C GLY A 109 33.08 0.94 25.21
N GLY A 110 32.58 1.06 26.44
CA GLY A 110 33.11 1.98 27.44
C GLY A 110 34.51 1.60 27.96
N THR A 111 35.07 2.44 28.83
CA THR A 111 36.42 2.23 29.40
C THR A 111 36.57 0.93 30.18
N ASN A 112 35.50 0.43 30.79
CA ASN A 112 35.47 -0.88 31.46
C ASN A 112 35.54 -2.06 30.48
N ALA A 113 35.03 -1.90 29.26
CA ALA A 113 35.11 -2.92 28.23
C ALA A 113 36.44 -2.83 27.48
N MET A 114 36.92 -1.63 27.22
CA MET A 114 38.16 -1.33 26.51
C MET A 114 38.81 -0.11 27.15
N SER A 115 39.91 -0.28 27.86
CA SER A 115 40.61 0.81 28.56
C SER A 115 41.11 1.92 27.62
N ASP A 116 41.42 3.09 28.17
CA ASP A 116 42.03 4.18 27.39
C ASP A 116 43.48 3.90 26.99
N ASN A 117 44.13 2.89 27.61
CA ASN A 117 45.41 2.38 27.13
C ASN A 117 45.28 1.84 25.70
N VAL A 118 44.17 1.18 25.38
CA VAL A 118 43.92 0.66 24.03
C VAL A 118 43.84 1.79 23.01
N LEU A 119 43.08 2.87 23.30
CA LEU A 119 42.96 4.02 22.39
C LEU A 119 44.34 4.65 22.12
N ARG A 120 45.13 4.84 23.17
CA ARG A 120 46.48 5.39 23.05
C ARG A 120 47.41 4.49 22.24
N ALA A 121 47.34 3.17 22.45
CA ALA A 121 48.13 2.21 21.66
C ALA A 121 47.73 2.22 20.18
N LEU A 122 46.43 2.37 19.87
CA LEU A 122 45.92 2.41 18.50
C LEU A 122 46.27 3.70 17.74
N ALA A 123 46.59 4.79 18.45
CA ALA A 123 46.93 6.07 17.80
C ALA A 123 48.16 5.96 16.87
N ALA A 124 49.09 5.05 17.17
CA ALA A 124 50.25 4.79 16.30
C ALA A 124 49.91 3.97 15.04
N SER A 125 48.70 3.42 14.97
CA SER A 125 48.25 2.51 13.90
C SER A 125 47.48 3.21 12.78
N THR A 126 47.27 4.53 12.87
CA THR A 126 46.57 5.32 11.84
C THR A 126 47.13 6.74 11.78
N GLY A 127 47.09 7.37 10.60
CA GLY A 127 47.35 8.80 10.45
C GLY A 127 46.12 9.68 10.69
N GLY A 128 44.94 9.08 10.90
CA GLY A 128 43.70 9.79 11.17
C GLY A 128 43.28 9.72 12.62
N THR A 129 41.97 9.56 12.86
CA THR A 129 41.40 9.63 14.21
C THR A 129 41.23 8.26 14.84
N VAL A 130 41.42 8.20 16.16
CA VAL A 130 40.98 7.08 17.00
C VAL A 130 39.86 7.60 17.89
N SER A 131 38.66 7.04 17.77
CA SER A 131 37.48 7.45 18.54
C SER A 131 36.85 6.28 19.27
N ARG A 132 35.99 6.59 20.24
CA ARG A 132 35.22 5.61 21.01
C ARG A 132 33.73 5.80 20.76
N LEU A 133 33.01 4.70 20.57
CA LEU A 133 31.55 4.65 20.62
C LEU A 133 31.14 3.81 21.84
N SER A 134 30.47 4.44 22.80
CA SER A 134 30.10 3.81 24.07
C SER A 134 28.90 4.50 24.71
N GLY A 135 28.18 3.77 25.53
CA GLY A 135 27.18 4.27 26.47
C GLY A 135 27.41 3.73 27.88
N VAL A 136 26.55 4.15 28.81
CA VAL A 136 26.57 3.70 30.22
C VAL A 136 26.31 2.21 30.38
N ASP A 137 25.63 1.60 29.40
CA ASP A 137 25.38 0.18 29.29
C ASP A 137 25.39 -0.26 27.81
N ARG A 138 25.09 -1.54 27.58
CA ARG A 138 25.04 -2.14 26.24
C ARG A 138 23.93 -1.57 25.35
N PHE A 139 22.83 -1.12 25.94
CA PHE A 139 21.69 -0.54 25.21
C PHE A 139 22.07 0.85 24.70
N ALA A 140 22.60 1.69 25.60
CA ALA A 140 23.13 3.00 25.25
C ALA A 140 24.32 2.91 24.28
N THR A 141 25.17 1.88 24.38
CA THR A 141 26.24 1.63 23.41
C THR A 141 25.67 1.29 22.04
N SER A 142 24.66 0.41 21.95
CA SER A 142 23.99 0.09 20.67
C SER A 142 23.35 1.33 20.02
N ALA A 143 22.72 2.21 20.81
CA ALA A 143 22.18 3.47 20.34
C ALA A 143 23.27 4.44 19.87
N ALA A 144 24.38 4.56 20.60
CA ALA A 144 25.50 5.42 20.21
C ALA A 144 26.15 4.96 18.89
N ILE A 145 26.33 3.65 18.71
CA ILE A 145 26.81 3.06 17.46
C ILE A 145 25.86 3.37 16.32
N SER A 146 24.55 3.20 16.56
CA SER A 146 23.52 3.49 15.58
C SER A 146 23.51 4.97 15.17
N ALA A 147 23.54 5.88 16.14
CA ALA A 147 23.57 7.32 15.92
C ALA A 147 24.79 7.78 15.11
N ALA A 148 25.94 7.17 15.33
CA ALA A 148 27.17 7.49 14.60
C ALA A 148 27.22 6.92 13.18
N SER A 149 26.46 5.86 12.89
CA SER A 149 26.63 5.05 11.66
C SER A 149 25.41 5.09 10.72
N PHE A 150 24.23 5.49 11.20
CA PHE A 150 22.99 5.45 10.43
C PHE A 150 22.23 6.79 10.52
N SER A 151 21.93 7.35 9.35
CA SER A 151 21.12 8.57 9.21
C SER A 151 19.63 8.28 9.50
N PRO A 152 18.83 9.29 9.89
CA PRO A 152 17.37 9.18 9.98
C PRO A 152 16.72 8.68 8.70
N GLY A 153 15.52 8.08 8.82
CA GLY A 153 14.74 7.55 7.70
C GLY A 153 15.20 6.19 7.21
N VAL A 154 15.69 5.32 8.11
CA VAL A 154 16.15 3.98 7.69
C VAL A 154 14.98 3.08 7.28
N PRO A 155 15.09 2.30 6.18
CA PRO A 155 14.02 1.40 5.78
C PRO A 155 13.72 0.30 6.80
N ILE A 156 14.75 -0.14 7.54
CA ILE A 156 14.65 -1.21 8.51
C ILE A 156 15.55 -0.97 9.72
N VAL A 157 15.07 -1.37 10.90
CA VAL A 157 15.84 -1.52 12.14
C VAL A 157 15.65 -2.94 12.67
N TYR A 158 16.72 -3.55 13.15
CA TYR A 158 16.67 -4.84 13.82
C TYR A 158 16.76 -4.63 15.34
N ILE A 159 15.90 -5.30 16.11
CA ILE A 159 15.92 -5.28 17.58
C ILE A 159 16.24 -6.67 18.09
N ALA A 160 17.27 -6.79 18.94
CA ALA A 160 17.62 -8.04 19.58
C ALA A 160 17.66 -7.93 21.10
N ASN A 161 17.55 -9.09 21.76
CA ASN A 161 17.77 -9.20 23.19
C ASN A 161 19.22 -8.85 23.55
N GLY A 162 19.42 -7.88 24.45
CA GLY A 162 20.76 -7.47 24.88
C GLY A 162 21.42 -8.39 25.92
N TYR A 163 20.69 -9.34 26.50
CA TYR A 163 21.20 -10.30 27.49
C TYR A 163 21.57 -11.65 26.88
N ASN A 164 21.01 -11.99 25.72
CA ASN A 164 21.30 -13.23 24.99
C ASN A 164 21.51 -12.94 23.50
N PHE A 165 22.61 -13.45 22.94
CA PHE A 165 23.15 -12.99 21.66
C PHE A 165 23.04 -13.90 20.42
N PRO A 166 22.59 -15.19 20.48
CA PRO A 166 22.49 -16.02 19.28
C PRO A 166 21.67 -15.39 18.15
N ASP A 167 20.56 -14.73 18.49
CA ASP A 167 19.67 -14.09 17.52
C ASP A 167 20.32 -12.84 16.91
N ALA A 168 20.95 -11.99 17.74
CA ALA A 168 21.69 -10.82 17.29
C ALA A 168 22.86 -11.20 16.36
N LEU A 169 23.60 -12.26 16.72
CA LEU A 169 24.74 -12.74 15.94
C LEU A 169 24.30 -13.27 14.57
N SER A 170 23.19 -14.00 14.53
CA SER A 170 22.65 -14.55 13.28
C SER A 170 22.09 -13.46 12.36
N ALA A 171 21.61 -12.35 12.91
CA ALA A 171 21.05 -11.25 12.15
C ALA A 171 22.07 -10.22 11.67
N ALA A 172 23.25 -10.13 12.30
CA ALA A 172 24.24 -9.11 11.98
C ALA A 172 24.64 -9.06 10.48
N PRO A 173 24.84 -10.19 9.77
CA PRO A 173 25.11 -10.15 8.32
C PRO A 173 23.94 -9.61 7.49
N ALA A 174 22.70 -9.95 7.87
CA ALA A 174 21.50 -9.45 7.19
C ALA A 174 21.34 -7.93 7.41
N ALA A 175 21.51 -7.46 8.65
CA ALA A 175 21.49 -6.05 8.98
C ALA A 175 22.61 -5.26 8.28
N GLY A 176 23.82 -5.83 8.21
CA GLY A 176 24.93 -5.24 7.45
C GLY A 176 24.64 -5.11 5.96
N LYS A 177 24.05 -6.17 5.34
CA LYS A 177 23.62 -6.15 3.93
C LYS A 177 22.52 -5.11 3.68
N ASP A 178 21.58 -4.97 4.59
CA ASP A 178 20.47 -4.01 4.48
C ASP A 178 20.92 -2.57 4.80
N GLY A 179 22.15 -2.37 5.27
CA GLY A 179 22.62 -1.07 5.74
C GLY A 179 21.82 -0.56 6.95
N ALA A 180 21.42 -1.48 7.84
CA ALA A 180 20.50 -1.24 8.94
C ALA A 180 21.15 -1.43 10.32
N PRO A 181 20.75 -0.66 11.35
CA PRO A 181 21.26 -0.86 12.70
C PRO A 181 20.63 -2.09 13.36
N VAL A 182 21.41 -2.71 14.25
CA VAL A 182 20.91 -3.64 15.28
C VAL A 182 20.94 -2.89 16.62
N LEU A 183 19.77 -2.65 17.20
CA LEU A 183 19.66 -2.09 18.55
C LEU A 183 19.38 -3.21 19.56
N LEU A 184 19.92 -3.05 20.76
CA LEU A 184 19.72 -4.01 21.84
C LEU A 184 18.63 -3.52 22.79
N SER A 185 17.82 -4.45 23.30
CA SER A 185 16.78 -4.16 24.29
C SER A 185 16.64 -5.30 25.31
N PRO A 186 16.18 -5.03 26.55
CA PRO A 186 15.66 -6.06 27.44
C PRO A 186 14.46 -6.83 26.83
N PRO A 187 14.21 -8.08 27.26
CA PRO A 187 13.09 -8.89 26.78
C PRO A 187 11.72 -8.30 27.07
N GLU A 188 11.57 -7.57 28.18
CA GLU A 188 10.30 -7.08 28.72
C GLU A 188 10.19 -5.54 28.75
N GLY A 189 10.96 -4.85 27.90
CA GLY A 189 10.85 -3.40 27.82
C GLY A 189 11.80 -2.78 26.82
N ILE A 190 11.51 -1.53 26.45
CA ILE A 190 12.33 -0.72 25.55
C ILE A 190 12.93 0.42 26.37
N PRO A 191 14.25 0.46 26.60
CA PRO A 191 14.89 1.53 27.36
C PRO A 191 14.68 2.88 26.67
N SER A 192 14.58 3.96 27.44
CA SER A 192 14.34 5.30 26.89
C SER A 192 15.40 5.72 25.85
N VAL A 193 16.65 5.28 26.02
CA VAL A 193 17.72 5.51 25.04
C VAL A 193 17.46 4.83 23.69
N ILE A 194 16.84 3.65 23.69
CA ILE A 194 16.45 2.94 22.47
C ILE A 194 15.21 3.58 21.85
N GLN A 195 14.25 4.01 22.66
CA GLN A 195 13.08 4.76 22.18
C GLN A 195 13.49 6.06 21.48
N ALA A 196 14.42 6.81 22.08
CA ALA A 196 14.96 8.03 21.51
C ALA A 196 15.67 7.77 20.19
N GLU A 197 16.45 6.69 20.11
CA GLU A 197 17.14 6.31 18.88
C GLU A 197 16.18 5.84 17.79
N LEU A 198 15.15 5.06 18.13
CA LEU A 198 14.09 4.68 17.19
C LEU A 198 13.33 5.91 16.65
N THR A 199 13.05 6.88 17.53
CA THR A 199 12.43 8.15 17.15
C THR A 199 13.31 8.94 16.18
N ARG A 200 14.63 8.97 16.41
CA ARG A 200 15.60 9.61 15.51
C ARG A 200 15.69 8.87 14.17
N LEU A 201 15.73 7.54 14.21
CA LEU A 201 15.90 6.68 13.03
C LEU A 201 14.68 6.66 12.12
N LYS A 202 13.47 6.88 12.65
CA LYS A 202 12.22 6.86 11.87
C LYS A 202 12.10 5.62 10.97
N PRO A 203 12.15 4.40 11.54
CA PRO A 203 12.18 3.18 10.75
C PRO A 203 10.91 2.98 9.93
N GLY A 204 11.04 2.59 8.67
CA GLY A 204 9.90 2.09 7.88
C GLY A 204 9.46 0.68 8.32
N ARG A 205 10.38 -0.11 8.87
CA ARG A 205 10.10 -1.45 9.42
C ARG A 205 10.99 -1.72 10.62
N ILE A 206 10.45 -2.39 11.63
CA ILE A 206 11.23 -2.96 12.73
C ILE A 206 11.13 -4.48 12.67
N VAL A 207 12.27 -5.16 12.75
CA VAL A 207 12.35 -6.63 12.82
C VAL A 207 12.82 -7.01 14.22
N VAL A 208 11.96 -7.70 14.96
CA VAL A 208 12.29 -8.28 16.27
C VAL A 208 12.96 -9.63 16.05
N LEU A 209 14.12 -9.82 16.65
CA LEU A 209 14.94 -11.02 16.52
C LEU A 209 14.73 -11.96 17.70
N GLY A 210 14.40 -13.21 17.39
CA GLY A 210 14.07 -14.23 18.37
C GLY A 210 12.56 -14.42 18.58
N GLY A 211 12.19 -15.53 19.20
CA GLY A 211 10.80 -15.80 19.59
C GLY A 211 10.37 -15.04 20.85
N THR A 212 9.13 -15.25 21.30
CA THR A 212 8.53 -14.52 22.43
C THR A 212 9.26 -14.68 23.76
N ASN A 213 10.03 -15.75 23.94
CA ASN A 213 10.91 -15.94 25.11
C ASN A 213 12.18 -15.08 25.06
N ALA A 214 12.64 -14.70 23.86
CA ALA A 214 13.80 -13.83 23.70
C ALA A 214 13.40 -12.36 23.79
N MET A 215 12.24 -12.01 23.22
CA MET A 215 11.66 -10.67 23.19
C MET A 215 10.14 -10.81 23.30
N SER A 216 9.51 -10.21 24.31
CA SER A 216 8.08 -10.42 24.56
C SER A 216 7.19 -9.76 23.53
N ASP A 217 5.96 -10.26 23.39
CA ASP A 217 4.94 -9.67 22.51
C ASP A 217 4.63 -8.22 22.87
N ASN A 218 4.77 -7.85 24.16
CA ASN A 218 4.60 -6.48 24.62
C ASN A 218 5.65 -5.56 24.00
N VAL A 219 6.91 -6.00 23.96
CA VAL A 219 7.96 -5.22 23.28
C VAL A 219 7.66 -5.09 21.79
N ALA A 220 7.26 -6.17 21.10
CA ALA A 220 6.90 -6.10 19.69
C ALA A 220 5.73 -5.14 19.42
N GLN A 221 4.70 -5.14 20.26
CA GLN A 221 3.57 -4.22 20.16
C GLN A 221 3.99 -2.77 20.41
N ASN A 222 4.80 -2.50 21.43
CA ASN A 222 5.28 -1.15 21.72
C ASN A 222 6.20 -0.60 20.60
N LEU A 223 6.99 -1.47 19.96
CA LEU A 223 7.83 -1.10 18.82
C LEU A 223 7.00 -0.62 17.61
N ALA A 224 5.76 -1.08 17.46
CA ALA A 224 4.89 -0.64 16.36
C ALA A 224 4.65 0.88 16.37
N GLY A 225 4.68 1.53 17.54
CA GLY A 225 4.54 2.98 17.67
C GLY A 225 5.73 3.79 17.14
N PHE A 226 6.87 3.15 16.86
CA PHE A 226 8.06 3.80 16.32
C PHE A 226 8.23 3.62 14.81
N VAL A 227 7.40 2.78 14.19
CA VAL A 227 7.42 2.58 12.75
C VAL A 227 6.66 3.75 12.12
N GLU A 228 7.33 4.56 11.30
CA GLU A 228 6.59 5.46 10.41
C GLU A 228 5.83 4.56 9.44
N GLU A 229 4.50 4.73 9.35
CA GLU A 229 3.66 3.83 8.57
C GLU A 229 4.26 3.66 7.17
N ASN A 230 4.68 2.44 6.86
CA ASN A 230 5.57 2.16 5.77
C ASN A 230 4.88 2.52 4.43
N PRO A 231 5.37 3.53 3.68
CA PRO A 231 4.78 3.93 2.40
C PRO A 231 4.83 2.81 1.33
N SER A 232 5.57 1.72 1.60
CA SER A 232 5.67 0.56 0.73
C SER A 232 4.54 -0.47 0.89
N SER A 233 3.70 -0.39 1.93
CA SER A 233 2.50 -1.21 2.01
C SER A 233 1.41 -0.56 1.15
N ALA A 234 0.95 -1.24 0.10
CA ALA A 234 -0.06 -0.68 -0.79
C ALA A 234 -1.37 -0.39 -0.03
N LEU A 235 -2.07 0.69 -0.41
CA LEU A 235 -3.44 0.91 0.05
C LEU A 235 -4.29 -0.32 -0.28
N THR A 236 -5.10 -0.76 0.68
CA THR A 236 -6.02 -1.88 0.50
C THR A 236 -7.46 -1.37 0.58
N ALA A 237 -8.33 -1.99 -0.22
CA ALA A 237 -9.76 -1.73 -0.21
C ALA A 237 -10.51 -3.06 -0.15
N THR A 238 -11.31 -3.25 0.90
CA THR A 238 -12.13 -4.45 1.08
C THR A 238 -13.48 -4.09 1.73
N PRO A 239 -14.61 -4.61 1.24
CA PRO A 239 -14.76 -5.36 0.00
C PRO A 239 -14.51 -4.48 -1.25
N ALA A 240 -14.51 -5.08 -2.45
CA ALA A 240 -14.47 -4.32 -3.70
C ALA A 240 -15.65 -3.33 -3.78
N PRO A 241 -15.51 -2.18 -4.47
CA PRO A 241 -16.57 -1.21 -4.58
C PRO A 241 -17.85 -1.80 -5.17
N LEU A 242 -19.00 -1.27 -4.75
CA LEU A 242 -20.32 -1.62 -5.28
C LEU A 242 -20.99 -0.38 -5.86
N VAL A 243 -21.83 -0.58 -6.88
CA VAL A 243 -22.79 0.42 -7.34
C VAL A 243 -24.14 0.09 -6.72
N SER A 244 -24.65 1.01 -5.90
CA SER A 244 -25.98 0.90 -5.28
C SER A 244 -27.00 1.77 -6.03
N GLY A 245 -28.23 1.30 -6.15
CA GLY A 245 -29.32 1.96 -6.86
C GLY A 245 -29.84 1.15 -8.06
N GLU A 246 -31.01 1.51 -8.57
CA GLU A 246 -31.60 0.88 -9.75
C GLU A 246 -30.98 1.48 -11.03
N PRO A 247 -30.34 0.69 -11.91
CA PRO A 247 -29.79 1.17 -13.17
C PRO A 247 -30.94 1.54 -14.12
N LYS A 248 -31.43 2.76 -14.00
CA LYS A 248 -32.55 3.28 -14.79
C LYS A 248 -32.29 4.73 -15.15
N VAL A 249 -32.75 5.13 -16.33
CA VAL A 249 -32.62 6.53 -16.78
C VAL A 249 -33.21 7.48 -15.73
N GLY A 250 -32.41 8.45 -15.33
CA GLY A 250 -32.79 9.47 -14.34
C GLY A 250 -32.73 9.04 -12.87
N SER A 251 -32.51 7.76 -12.57
CA SER A 251 -32.24 7.30 -11.20
C SER A 251 -30.81 7.68 -10.77
N VAL A 252 -30.58 7.85 -9.47
CA VAL A 252 -29.23 8.09 -8.95
C VAL A 252 -28.60 6.77 -8.57
N LEU A 253 -27.45 6.48 -9.17
CA LEU A 253 -26.54 5.42 -8.77
C LEU A 253 -25.49 6.00 -7.81
N THR A 254 -25.18 5.27 -6.75
CA THR A 254 -24.24 5.70 -5.69
C THR A 254 -23.10 4.70 -5.57
N ALA A 255 -21.87 5.18 -5.58
CA ALA A 255 -20.68 4.38 -5.33
C ALA A 255 -20.57 4.06 -3.83
N VAL A 256 -20.41 2.78 -3.51
CA VAL A 256 -20.10 2.29 -2.16
C VAL A 256 -18.65 1.79 -2.17
N PRO A 257 -17.67 2.56 -1.66
CA PRO A 257 -16.26 2.36 -1.96
C PRO A 257 -15.57 1.22 -1.18
N GLY A 258 -16.24 0.59 -0.23
CA GLY A 258 -15.62 -0.35 0.72
C GLY A 258 -14.79 0.36 1.80
N SER A 259 -14.11 -0.42 2.64
CA SER A 259 -13.20 0.10 3.68
C SER A 259 -11.77 0.20 3.13
N TRP A 260 -11.16 1.37 3.30
CA TRP A 260 -9.80 1.65 2.83
C TRP A 260 -8.83 1.74 4.01
N GLN A 261 -7.70 1.05 3.88
CA GLN A 261 -6.64 1.05 4.91
C GLN A 261 -5.26 1.25 4.28
N PRO A 262 -4.35 1.92 5.00
CA PRO A 262 -4.57 2.58 6.29
C PRO A 262 -5.38 3.88 6.23
N SER A 263 -6.29 4.09 7.18
CA SER A 263 -7.16 5.29 7.28
C SER A 263 -6.42 6.52 7.85
N PRO A 264 -6.80 7.77 7.52
CA PRO A 264 -7.78 8.19 6.50
C PRO A 264 -7.20 8.14 5.08
N VAL A 265 -8.09 7.96 4.09
CA VAL A 265 -7.77 7.92 2.65
C VAL A 265 -8.70 8.88 1.91
N THR A 266 -8.15 9.68 1.00
CA THR A 266 -8.93 10.52 0.09
C THR A 266 -9.38 9.71 -1.11
N LEU A 267 -10.68 9.72 -1.41
CA LEU A 267 -11.26 8.94 -2.51
C LEU A 267 -11.63 9.84 -3.69
N SER A 268 -11.44 9.32 -4.90
CA SER A 268 -11.92 9.90 -6.15
C SER A 268 -12.63 8.85 -7.00
N TYR A 269 -13.58 9.30 -7.83
CA TYR A 269 -14.48 8.42 -8.57
C TYR A 269 -14.34 8.66 -10.07
N ARG A 270 -14.55 7.60 -10.85
CA ARG A 270 -14.68 7.66 -12.31
C ARG A 270 -15.70 6.64 -12.76
N TRP A 271 -16.78 7.12 -13.36
CA TRP A 271 -17.85 6.28 -13.88
C TRP A 271 -17.57 5.83 -15.32
N ALA A 272 -18.02 4.63 -15.67
CA ALA A 272 -17.98 4.11 -17.03
C ALA A 272 -19.31 3.43 -17.40
N VAL A 273 -19.75 3.62 -18.64
CA VAL A 273 -20.98 3.07 -19.19
C VAL A 273 -20.66 2.26 -20.43
N GLY A 274 -21.06 0.99 -20.46
CA GLY A 274 -20.70 0.06 -21.54
C GLY A 274 -19.18 -0.09 -21.72
N GLY A 275 -18.40 0.09 -20.65
CA GLY A 275 -16.93 0.09 -20.67
C GLY A 275 -16.27 1.43 -21.02
N ALA A 276 -17.02 2.42 -21.51
CA ALA A 276 -16.48 3.74 -21.85
C ALA A 276 -16.56 4.70 -20.65
N VAL A 277 -15.42 5.30 -20.30
CA VAL A 277 -15.32 6.29 -19.21
C VAL A 277 -16.15 7.53 -19.54
N GLN A 278 -16.98 7.96 -18.59
CA GLN A 278 -17.72 9.22 -18.65
C GLN A 278 -16.83 10.35 -18.15
N VAL A 279 -16.33 11.18 -19.06
CA VAL A 279 -15.44 12.30 -18.74
C VAL A 279 -16.19 13.37 -17.94
N GLY A 280 -15.63 13.80 -16.81
CA GLY A 280 -16.24 14.79 -15.92
C GLY A 280 -17.13 14.20 -14.81
N GLU A 281 -17.52 12.94 -14.91
CA GLU A 281 -18.33 12.25 -13.90
C GLU A 281 -17.43 11.73 -12.76
N THR A 282 -17.05 12.65 -11.86
CA THR A 282 -16.14 12.38 -10.73
C THR A 282 -16.82 12.40 -9.36
N SER A 283 -18.15 12.58 -9.32
CA SER A 283 -18.94 12.52 -8.10
C SER A 283 -19.04 11.08 -7.57
N ALA A 284 -19.32 10.92 -6.27
CA ALA A 284 -19.69 9.64 -5.68
C ALA A 284 -21.03 9.09 -6.22
N THR A 285 -21.74 9.87 -7.04
CA THR A 285 -23.00 9.51 -7.68
C THR A 285 -22.93 9.67 -9.20
N TYR A 286 -23.79 8.93 -9.90
CA TYR A 286 -24.00 9.03 -11.35
C TYR A 286 -25.48 8.92 -11.67
N LYS A 287 -25.96 9.69 -12.67
CA LYS A 287 -27.36 9.68 -13.10
C LYS A 287 -27.42 9.23 -14.56
N PRO A 288 -27.84 7.97 -14.86
CA PRO A 288 -27.88 7.47 -16.22
C PRO A 288 -28.77 8.32 -17.14
N ALA A 289 -28.27 8.58 -18.34
CA ALA A 289 -28.97 9.30 -19.40
C ALA A 289 -29.68 8.34 -20.37
N ALA A 290 -30.54 8.86 -21.25
CA ALA A 290 -31.22 8.04 -22.26
C ALA A 290 -30.24 7.28 -23.18
N ALA A 291 -29.06 7.84 -23.45
CA ALA A 291 -28.01 7.18 -24.25
C ALA A 291 -27.37 5.96 -23.57
N ASP A 292 -27.65 5.74 -22.27
CA ASP A 292 -27.09 4.65 -21.49
C ASP A 292 -27.97 3.40 -21.51
N ILE A 293 -29.22 3.51 -22.00
CA ILE A 293 -30.18 2.40 -22.05
C ILE A 293 -29.54 1.16 -22.70
N GLY A 294 -29.67 0.02 -22.03
CA GLY A 294 -29.13 -1.27 -22.47
C GLY A 294 -27.63 -1.46 -22.18
N LYS A 295 -26.92 -0.45 -21.67
CA LYS A 295 -25.52 -0.55 -21.26
C LYS A 295 -25.42 -0.78 -19.76
N THR A 296 -24.34 -1.42 -19.31
CA THR A 296 -24.04 -1.58 -17.89
C THR A 296 -23.20 -0.42 -17.36
N VAL A 297 -23.26 -0.18 -16.05
CA VAL A 297 -22.50 0.88 -15.38
C VAL A 297 -21.48 0.27 -14.43
N THR A 298 -20.28 0.83 -14.37
CA THR A 298 -19.24 0.51 -13.38
C THR A 298 -18.65 1.79 -12.79
N VAL A 299 -18.13 1.73 -11.57
CA VAL A 299 -17.36 2.82 -10.97
C VAL A 299 -15.96 2.33 -10.60
N THR A 300 -14.94 3.11 -10.97
CA THR A 300 -13.58 2.96 -10.45
C THR A 300 -13.38 3.95 -9.31
N VAL A 301 -13.04 3.43 -8.13
CA VAL A 301 -12.71 4.21 -6.94
C VAL A 301 -11.19 4.20 -6.77
N THR A 302 -10.58 5.38 -6.70
CA THR A 302 -9.15 5.53 -6.47
C THR A 302 -8.90 6.15 -5.11
N GLY A 303 -8.16 5.43 -4.26
CA GLY A 303 -7.70 5.91 -2.96
C GLY A 303 -6.30 6.53 -3.05
N ALA A 304 -6.12 7.66 -2.39
CA ALA A 304 -4.84 8.34 -2.24
C ALA A 304 -4.60 8.72 -0.76
N LYS A 305 -3.37 8.54 -0.31
CA LYS A 305 -2.89 8.92 1.02
C LYS A 305 -1.44 9.36 0.88
N SER A 306 -1.06 10.47 1.53
CA SER A 306 0.32 10.97 1.49
C SER A 306 1.30 9.89 1.95
N GLY A 307 2.37 9.68 1.19
CA GLY A 307 3.33 8.60 1.39
C GLY A 307 2.97 7.30 0.65
N TYR A 308 1.71 7.04 0.33
CA TYR A 308 1.30 5.78 -0.31
C TYR A 308 1.14 5.93 -1.82
N GLY A 309 1.46 4.87 -2.57
CA GLY A 309 1.03 4.77 -3.98
C GLY A 309 -0.50 4.73 -4.08
N SER A 310 -1.08 5.48 -5.03
CA SER A 310 -2.53 5.44 -5.27
C SER A 310 -2.97 4.06 -5.78
N VAL A 311 -4.12 3.60 -5.30
CA VAL A 311 -4.69 2.30 -5.70
C VAL A 311 -6.10 2.51 -6.21
N SER A 312 -6.42 1.87 -7.33
CA SER A 312 -7.76 1.89 -7.93
C SER A 312 -8.42 0.51 -7.82
N LYS A 313 -9.71 0.50 -7.50
CA LYS A 313 -10.56 -0.70 -7.56
C LYS A 313 -11.84 -0.39 -8.33
N THR A 314 -12.28 -1.33 -9.14
CA THR A 314 -13.47 -1.20 -9.98
C THR A 314 -14.58 -2.07 -9.44
N SER A 315 -15.80 -1.56 -9.43
CA SER A 315 -16.98 -2.35 -9.07
C SER A 315 -17.27 -3.45 -10.09
N ALA A 316 -18.09 -4.42 -9.69
CA ALA A 316 -18.82 -5.23 -10.68
C ALA A 316 -19.73 -4.33 -11.54
N ALA A 317 -20.04 -4.80 -12.75
CA ALA A 317 -20.99 -4.13 -13.63
C ALA A 317 -22.42 -4.30 -13.10
N THR A 318 -23.23 -3.24 -13.21
CA THR A 318 -24.67 -3.32 -12.91
C THR A 318 -25.39 -4.21 -13.94
N THR A 319 -26.66 -4.50 -13.69
CA THR A 319 -27.58 -4.87 -14.78
C THR A 319 -27.67 -3.74 -15.82
N PRO A 320 -28.06 -4.04 -17.07
CA PRO A 320 -28.24 -3.01 -18.09
C PRO A 320 -29.21 -1.91 -17.66
N VAL A 321 -28.89 -0.65 -18.01
CA VAL A 321 -29.73 0.49 -17.69
C VAL A 321 -31.08 0.34 -18.38
N LEU A 322 -32.15 0.38 -17.61
CA LEU A 322 -33.52 0.29 -18.09
C LEU A 322 -34.08 1.67 -18.44
N LYS A 323 -35.09 1.68 -19.32
CA LYS A 323 -35.91 2.86 -19.53
C LYS A 323 -36.66 3.21 -18.25
N LYS A 324 -36.79 4.50 -17.96
CA LYS A 324 -37.76 4.97 -16.97
C LYS A 324 -39.16 4.66 -17.51
N PRO A 325 -40.05 3.97 -16.75
CA PRO A 325 -41.43 3.80 -17.16
C PRO A 325 -42.10 5.17 -17.24
N LEU A 326 -42.87 5.40 -18.30
CA LEU A 326 -43.64 6.63 -18.46
C LEU A 326 -44.78 6.66 -17.46
N SER A 327 -45.06 7.82 -16.87
CA SER A 327 -46.23 8.01 -16.02
C SER A 327 -47.47 8.27 -16.88
N VAL A 328 -48.61 7.67 -16.53
CA VAL A 328 -49.88 7.96 -17.20
C VAL A 328 -50.52 9.18 -16.54
N VAL A 329 -50.79 10.22 -17.32
CA VAL A 329 -51.51 11.43 -16.90
C VAL A 329 -52.89 11.41 -17.55
N ARG A 330 -53.93 11.25 -16.74
CA ARG A 330 -55.32 11.29 -17.22
C ARG A 330 -55.83 12.72 -17.28
N ILE A 331 -56.37 13.10 -18.43
CA ILE A 331 -56.97 14.41 -18.70
C ILE A 331 -58.49 14.21 -18.76
N THR A 332 -59.19 14.87 -17.85
CA THR A 332 -60.64 14.69 -17.63
C THR A 332 -61.44 15.98 -17.81
N SER A 333 -60.77 17.10 -18.11
CA SER A 333 -61.39 18.42 -18.26
C SER A 333 -60.73 19.26 -19.34
N ASP A 334 -61.44 20.30 -19.79
CA ASP A 334 -60.99 21.22 -20.83
C ASP A 334 -59.71 21.99 -20.42
N ILE A 335 -58.86 22.26 -21.41
CA ILE A 335 -57.65 23.08 -21.24
C ILE A 335 -58.08 24.55 -21.26
N LEU A 336 -58.31 25.11 -20.06
CA LEU A 336 -58.73 26.50 -19.86
C LEU A 336 -57.56 27.50 -19.81
N ARG A 337 -56.33 27.03 -19.64
CA ARG A 337 -55.11 27.84 -19.55
C ARG A 337 -53.99 27.18 -20.33
N SER A 338 -53.07 27.99 -20.86
CA SER A 338 -51.93 27.47 -21.61
C SER A 338 -51.07 26.53 -20.77
N THR A 339 -50.70 25.39 -21.36
CA THR A 339 -49.94 24.34 -20.69
C THR A 339 -48.99 23.63 -21.65
N VAL A 340 -47.99 22.94 -21.09
CA VAL A 340 -46.98 22.19 -21.84
C VAL A 340 -47.01 20.73 -21.42
N TRP A 341 -47.07 19.84 -22.39
CA TRP A 341 -46.96 18.40 -22.20
C TRP A 341 -45.54 17.92 -22.54
N THR A 342 -44.98 17.07 -21.69
CA THR A 342 -43.56 16.66 -21.72
C THR A 342 -43.40 15.14 -21.86
N PRO A 343 -42.30 14.65 -22.47
CA PRO A 343 -42.15 13.25 -22.88
C PRO A 343 -41.93 12.27 -21.72
N ASP A 344 -41.90 12.71 -20.46
CA ASP A 344 -41.88 11.85 -19.28
C ASP A 344 -43.23 11.16 -19.01
N ASN A 345 -44.31 11.57 -19.70
CA ASN A 345 -45.67 11.11 -19.49
C ASN A 345 -46.32 10.59 -20.77
N ILE A 346 -47.27 9.67 -20.59
CA ILE A 346 -48.30 9.36 -21.58
C ILE A 346 -49.57 10.11 -21.16
N TYR A 347 -50.14 10.92 -22.05
CA TYR A 347 -51.36 11.66 -21.76
C TYR A 347 -52.57 10.90 -22.28
N VAL A 348 -53.46 10.49 -21.39
CA VAL A 348 -54.68 9.74 -21.72
C VAL A 348 -55.88 10.65 -21.50
N ILE A 349 -56.69 10.81 -22.54
CA ILE A 349 -57.86 11.68 -22.53
C ILE A 349 -59.09 10.81 -22.33
N ASP A 350 -59.69 10.91 -21.14
CA ASP A 350 -60.81 10.04 -20.74
C ASP A 350 -62.16 10.51 -21.30
N SER A 351 -62.26 11.78 -21.68
CA SER A 351 -63.43 12.42 -22.29
C SER A 351 -62.96 13.46 -23.29
N VAL A 352 -63.74 13.80 -24.32
CA VAL A 352 -63.32 14.81 -25.33
C VAL A 352 -62.89 16.10 -24.64
N VAL A 353 -61.60 16.45 -24.76
CA VAL A 353 -60.99 17.63 -24.14
C VAL A 353 -60.96 18.78 -25.12
N ARG A 354 -61.48 19.95 -24.73
CA ARG A 354 -61.41 21.17 -25.53
C ARG A 354 -60.29 22.08 -25.08
N ILE A 355 -59.53 22.60 -26.04
CA ILE A 355 -58.65 23.75 -25.83
C ILE A 355 -59.51 25.01 -25.95
N SER A 356 -59.65 25.76 -24.87
CA SER A 356 -60.49 26.96 -24.82
C SER A 356 -59.88 28.14 -25.56
N SER A 357 -60.72 29.11 -25.92
CA SER A 357 -60.28 30.37 -26.52
C SER A 357 -59.26 31.07 -25.61
N GLY A 358 -58.14 31.52 -26.19
CA GLY A 358 -57.04 32.15 -25.46
C GLY A 358 -56.07 31.18 -24.77
N ALA A 359 -56.32 29.86 -24.79
CA ALA A 359 -55.39 28.85 -24.28
C ALA A 359 -54.53 28.24 -25.39
N THR A 360 -53.29 27.89 -25.05
CA THR A 360 -52.37 27.15 -25.92
C THR A 360 -51.92 25.85 -25.27
N LEU A 361 -52.19 24.72 -25.89
CA LEU A 361 -51.55 23.45 -25.54
C LEU A 361 -50.30 23.27 -26.39
N SER A 362 -49.13 23.24 -25.76
CA SER A 362 -47.87 22.89 -26.43
C SER A 362 -47.44 21.47 -26.06
N ILE A 363 -47.22 20.64 -27.05
CA ILE A 363 -46.81 19.24 -26.90
C ILE A 363 -45.38 19.12 -27.39
N SER A 364 -44.48 18.75 -26.48
CA SER A 364 -43.05 18.63 -26.77
C SER A 364 -42.78 17.42 -27.69
N PRO A 365 -41.69 17.41 -28.48
CA PRO A 365 -41.26 16.23 -29.23
C PRO A 365 -41.18 14.96 -28.35
N GLY A 366 -41.67 13.84 -28.89
CA GLY A 366 -41.62 12.53 -28.22
C GLY A 366 -42.78 12.24 -27.26
N VAL A 367 -43.77 13.15 -27.14
CA VAL A 367 -44.97 12.91 -26.33
C VAL A 367 -45.96 12.00 -27.05
N SER A 368 -46.52 11.04 -26.32
CA SER A 368 -47.66 10.23 -26.75
C SER A 368 -48.95 10.70 -26.08
N VAL A 369 -49.98 10.88 -26.89
CA VAL A 369 -51.34 11.26 -26.49
C VAL A 369 -52.32 10.19 -26.96
N LYS A 370 -53.17 9.73 -26.06
CA LYS A 370 -54.24 8.77 -26.34
C LYS A 370 -55.60 9.41 -26.12
N GLY A 371 -56.49 9.35 -27.11
CA GLY A 371 -57.84 9.93 -27.07
C GLY A 371 -57.98 11.23 -27.85
N GLN A 372 -59.13 11.90 -27.72
CA GLN A 372 -59.52 13.00 -28.62
C GLN A 372 -59.33 14.39 -28.01
N ILE A 373 -58.62 15.26 -28.73
CA ILE A 373 -58.52 16.70 -28.46
C ILE A 373 -59.34 17.46 -29.49
N THR A 374 -60.10 18.46 -29.05
CA THR A 374 -60.76 19.43 -29.91
C THR A 374 -60.23 20.85 -29.62
N VAL A 375 -60.11 21.69 -30.64
CA VAL A 375 -59.65 23.08 -30.48
C VAL A 375 -60.84 24.01 -30.69
N SER A 376 -61.17 24.84 -29.70
CA SER A 376 -62.23 25.85 -29.82
C SER A 376 -61.75 27.02 -30.68
N SER A 377 -62.69 27.79 -31.26
CA SER A 377 -62.34 29.04 -31.96
C SER A 377 -61.54 29.98 -31.05
N GLY A 378 -60.30 30.27 -31.41
CA GLY A 378 -59.35 31.08 -30.62
C GLY A 378 -58.43 30.30 -29.67
N GLY A 379 -58.53 28.97 -29.60
CA GLY A 379 -57.56 28.10 -28.94
C GLY A 379 -56.42 27.69 -29.88
N VAL A 380 -55.28 27.24 -29.33
CA VAL A 380 -54.10 26.84 -30.11
C VAL A 380 -53.58 25.48 -29.66
N LEU A 381 -53.32 24.57 -30.61
CA LEU A 381 -52.57 23.34 -30.41
C LEU A 381 -51.23 23.45 -31.14
N ASN A 382 -50.13 23.36 -30.40
CA ASN A 382 -48.77 23.29 -30.95
C ASN A 382 -48.20 21.90 -30.67
N ALA A 383 -48.05 21.06 -31.69
CA ALA A 383 -47.66 19.65 -31.54
C ALA A 383 -46.60 19.25 -32.58
N ILE A 384 -45.50 20.00 -32.60
CA ILE A 384 -44.42 19.79 -33.59
C ILE A 384 -43.43 18.76 -33.03
N GLY A 385 -43.36 17.59 -33.66
CA GLY A 385 -42.38 16.55 -33.36
C GLY A 385 -41.08 16.68 -34.16
N THR A 386 -40.17 15.71 -33.97
CA THR A 386 -39.00 15.53 -34.85
C THR A 386 -38.99 14.11 -35.40
N ALA A 387 -38.19 13.83 -36.44
CA ALA A 387 -38.03 12.48 -36.98
C ALA A 387 -37.53 11.46 -35.94
N GLN A 388 -36.79 11.91 -34.93
CA GLN A 388 -36.25 11.06 -33.86
C GLN A 388 -37.21 10.96 -32.65
N GLN A 389 -38.11 11.93 -32.50
CA GLN A 389 -39.05 12.06 -31.39
C GLN A 389 -40.39 12.63 -31.93
N PRO A 390 -41.19 11.81 -32.63
CA PRO A 390 -42.50 12.25 -33.13
C PRO A 390 -43.45 12.54 -31.96
N VAL A 391 -44.39 13.47 -32.17
CA VAL A 391 -45.59 13.55 -31.32
C VAL A 391 -46.58 12.52 -31.87
N ILE A 392 -47.06 11.63 -31.02
CA ILE A 392 -47.92 10.52 -31.43
C ILE A 392 -49.33 10.73 -30.86
N PHE A 393 -50.33 10.77 -31.72
CA PHE A 393 -51.75 10.73 -31.35
C PHE A 393 -52.32 9.36 -31.71
N THR A 394 -53.02 8.72 -30.79
CA THR A 394 -53.63 7.40 -31.02
C THR A 394 -54.90 7.16 -30.18
N ASP A 395 -55.55 6.01 -30.38
CA ASP A 395 -56.73 5.56 -29.63
C ASP A 395 -56.34 5.13 -28.19
N THR A 396 -57.27 5.24 -27.25
CA THR A 396 -57.04 4.83 -25.86
C THR A 396 -56.77 3.34 -25.68
N ARG A 397 -57.13 2.50 -26.67
CA ARG A 397 -56.89 1.06 -26.75
C ARG A 397 -55.62 0.66 -27.51
N ASP A 398 -54.83 1.62 -27.99
CA ASP A 398 -53.60 1.31 -28.72
C ASP A 398 -52.45 1.01 -27.76
N ASP A 399 -52.18 -0.26 -27.48
CA ASP A 399 -51.10 -0.68 -26.58
C ASP A 399 -49.70 -0.55 -27.21
N SER A 400 -49.61 -0.39 -28.55
CA SER A 400 -48.33 -0.28 -29.24
C SER A 400 -47.58 1.01 -28.89
N VAL A 401 -48.32 2.02 -28.41
CA VAL A 401 -47.80 3.31 -27.98
C VAL A 401 -48.03 3.44 -26.47
N GLY A 402 -47.00 3.27 -25.66
CA GLY A 402 -47.09 3.50 -24.21
C GLY A 402 -47.77 2.39 -23.40
N GLY A 403 -48.11 1.24 -24.00
CA GLY A 403 -48.66 0.07 -23.31
C GLY A 403 -50.16 0.15 -23.02
N ASP A 404 -50.68 -0.87 -22.32
CA ASP A 404 -52.09 -1.01 -21.93
C ASP A 404 -52.47 0.01 -20.84
N THR A 405 -52.94 1.17 -21.29
CA THR A 405 -53.32 2.29 -20.42
C THR A 405 -54.76 2.21 -19.91
N ASN A 406 -55.58 1.33 -20.49
CA ASN A 406 -57.00 1.16 -20.21
C ASN A 406 -57.32 -0.16 -19.47
N GLY A 407 -56.32 -1.03 -19.27
CA GLY A 407 -56.40 -2.25 -18.48
C GLY A 407 -57.18 -3.38 -19.15
N ASP A 408 -57.27 -3.40 -20.48
CA ASP A 408 -58.04 -4.40 -21.24
C ASP A 408 -57.20 -5.58 -21.76
N GLY A 409 -55.92 -5.67 -21.36
CA GLY A 409 -55.02 -6.75 -21.69
C GLY A 409 -54.18 -6.46 -22.95
N ASN A 410 -53.91 -7.47 -23.77
CA ASN A 410 -53.11 -7.32 -24.99
C ASN A 410 -53.97 -7.06 -26.24
N THR A 411 -55.19 -6.54 -26.05
CA THR A 411 -56.24 -6.53 -27.08
C THR A 411 -56.10 -5.31 -27.97
N THR A 412 -55.06 -5.29 -28.81
CA THR A 412 -54.80 -4.15 -29.71
C THR A 412 -55.75 -4.14 -30.91
N THR A 413 -56.75 -3.27 -30.88
CA THR A 413 -57.41 -2.82 -32.13
C THR A 413 -57.61 -1.30 -32.08
N PRO A 414 -56.81 -0.53 -32.85
CA PRO A 414 -57.20 0.83 -33.22
C PRO A 414 -58.57 0.76 -33.91
N ASN A 415 -59.57 1.55 -33.53
CA ASN A 415 -60.77 1.63 -34.36
C ASN A 415 -60.36 2.23 -35.71
N GLN A 416 -60.55 1.49 -36.80
CA GLN A 416 -60.75 2.12 -38.10
C GLN A 416 -62.15 2.75 -38.11
N MET A 417 -62.29 3.92 -37.51
CA MET A 417 -63.43 4.86 -37.61
C MET A 417 -62.98 6.10 -36.83
N ASP A 418 -62.50 7.20 -37.42
CA ASP A 418 -62.89 7.89 -38.64
C ASP A 418 -61.74 8.05 -39.65
N GLY A 419 -62.09 8.30 -40.92
CA GLY A 419 -61.15 8.50 -42.02
C GLY A 419 -60.36 9.81 -41.97
N SER A 420 -59.76 10.16 -40.84
CA SER A 420 -58.74 11.20 -40.77
C SER A 420 -57.36 10.56 -40.93
N PRO A 421 -56.56 10.97 -41.92
CA PRO A 421 -55.24 10.41 -42.14
C PRO A 421 -54.41 10.59 -40.87
N ASN A 422 -53.48 9.66 -40.63
CA ASN A 422 -52.32 9.86 -39.76
C ASN A 422 -51.94 11.34 -39.71
N PHE A 423 -52.30 12.04 -38.63
CA PHE A 423 -51.83 13.41 -38.40
C PHE A 423 -50.36 13.31 -38.02
N ILE A 424 -49.51 13.02 -39.00
CA ILE A 424 -48.15 13.52 -39.02
C ILE A 424 -48.32 15.01 -39.33
N VAL A 425 -48.46 15.83 -38.29
CA VAL A 425 -48.22 17.26 -38.44
C VAL A 425 -46.71 17.38 -38.63
N SER A 426 -46.29 17.56 -39.88
CA SER A 426 -44.93 17.90 -40.26
C SER A 426 -44.52 19.25 -39.70
#